data_AF-A0A3M9M759-F1
#
_entry.id   AF-A0A3M9M759-F1
#
_cell.length_a   1.000
_cell.length_b   1.000
_cell.length_c   1.000
_cell.angle_alpha   90.00
_cell.angle_beta   90.00
_cell.angle_gamma   90.00
#
_symmetry.space_group_name_H-M   'P 1'
#
loop_
_entity.id
_entity.type
_entity.pdbx_description
1 polymer ?
#
loop_
_entity_poly.entity_id
_entity_poly.type
_entity_poly.pdbx_seq_one_letter_code
_entity_poly.pdbx_strand_id
1 'polypeptide(L)'
;MTDPVTGVVIDAANTYRVPAGMARLVKARDHTCRAPGDCGVTAAEADLDHDTAYQPGAQTPAAGGTHPQNLHAAHRGHHQAKTGRFWTSEQHEDASITWRTLTRRVTTTPFDHHRPEDHSPPAVSWAEQRFGIHLALTQEPDLHRSVFTDIDDMHVLTDVAEEHEPHRRQTGRIQIFRCYDDIRVEYPEPPPPF
;
A
#
# COMPACT_ATOMS: atom_id res chain seq x y z
N MET A 1 16.13 -16.61 -6.10
CA MET A 1 15.55 -17.01 -7.42
C MET A 1 16.11 -16.10 -8.52
N THR A 2 16.61 -16.64 -9.63
CA THR A 2 17.14 -15.87 -10.79
C THR A 2 16.10 -15.73 -11.88
N ASP A 3 16.06 -14.60 -12.59
CA ASP A 3 15.25 -14.42 -13.80
C ASP A 3 15.75 -15.38 -14.91
N PRO A 4 14.88 -16.26 -15.46
CA PRO A 4 15.29 -17.27 -16.44
C PRO A 4 15.60 -16.71 -17.83
N VAL A 5 15.26 -15.45 -18.10
CA VAL A 5 15.50 -14.75 -19.38
C VAL A 5 16.78 -13.90 -19.31
N THR A 6 17.12 -13.38 -18.14
CA THR A 6 18.25 -12.43 -17.99
C THR A 6 19.41 -12.94 -17.12
N GLY A 7 19.22 -14.02 -16.36
CA GLY A 7 20.24 -14.55 -15.43
C GLY A 7 20.56 -13.62 -14.25
N VAL A 8 19.82 -12.53 -14.08
CA VAL A 8 20.01 -11.58 -12.99
C VAL A 8 19.46 -12.20 -11.70
N VAL A 9 20.29 -12.15 -10.65
CA VAL A 9 19.89 -12.51 -9.29
C VAL A 9 18.91 -11.45 -8.78
N ILE A 10 17.62 -11.79 -8.70
CA ILE A 10 16.56 -10.95 -8.13
C ILE A 10 16.29 -11.39 -6.68
N ASP A 11 17.33 -11.84 -5.97
CA ASP A 11 17.18 -12.30 -4.59
C ASP A 11 17.17 -11.09 -3.66
N ALA A 12 18.30 -10.41 -3.49
CA ALA A 12 18.42 -9.28 -2.58
C ALA A 12 19.26 -8.15 -3.17
N ALA A 13 18.95 -6.92 -2.76
CA ALA A 13 19.79 -5.75 -2.98
C ALA A 13 20.18 -5.13 -1.63
N ASN A 14 21.40 -4.61 -1.56
CA ASN A 14 21.93 -3.91 -0.40
C ASN A 14 21.62 -2.40 -0.40
N THR A 15 20.65 -1.97 -1.20
CA THR A 15 20.23 -0.58 -1.36
C THR A 15 18.76 -0.43 -1.08
N TYR A 16 18.37 0.71 -0.52
CA TYR A 16 16.96 1.07 -0.33
C TYR A 16 16.20 1.09 -1.66
N ARG A 17 16.80 1.71 -2.70
CA ARG A 17 16.20 1.79 -4.03
C ARG A 17 16.04 0.38 -4.62
N VAL A 18 14.80 0.02 -4.97
CA VAL A 18 14.48 -1.27 -5.57
C VAL A 18 15.05 -1.37 -6.99
N PRO A 19 15.86 -2.41 -7.31
CA PRO A 19 16.36 -2.63 -8.67
C PRO A 19 15.23 -2.86 -9.68
N ALA A 20 15.40 -2.41 -10.93
CA ALA A 20 14.34 -2.46 -11.93
C ALA A 20 13.78 -3.88 -12.20
N GLY A 21 14.63 -4.92 -12.23
CA GLY A 21 14.17 -6.30 -12.38
C GLY A 21 13.29 -6.76 -11.22
N MET A 22 13.68 -6.42 -9.99
CA MET A 22 12.92 -6.71 -8.78
C MET A 22 11.60 -5.93 -8.75
N ALA A 23 11.63 -4.66 -9.12
CA ALA A 23 10.42 -3.84 -9.22
C ALA A 23 9.43 -4.43 -10.23
N ARG A 24 9.89 -4.88 -11.40
CA ARG A 24 9.03 -5.56 -12.39
C ARG A 24 8.43 -6.84 -11.83
N LEU A 25 9.22 -7.66 -11.14
CA LEU A 25 8.76 -8.90 -10.52
C LEU A 25 7.65 -8.62 -9.49
N VAL A 26 7.88 -7.71 -8.55
CA VAL A 26 6.92 -7.37 -7.50
C VAL A 26 5.66 -6.75 -8.09
N LYS A 27 5.79 -5.81 -9.04
CA LYS A 27 4.63 -5.18 -9.68
C LYS A 27 3.79 -6.16 -10.50
N ALA A 28 4.43 -7.11 -11.18
CA ALA A 28 3.73 -8.18 -11.90
C ALA A 28 2.99 -9.13 -10.94
N ARG A 29 3.61 -9.50 -9.81
CA ARG A 29 2.97 -10.31 -8.77
C ARG A 29 1.75 -9.62 -8.18
N ASP A 30 1.90 -8.34 -7.85
CA ASP A 30 0.91 -7.64 -7.04
C ASP A 30 -0.23 -7.05 -7.86
N HIS A 31 0.04 -6.59 -9.09
CA HIS A 31 -0.89 -5.99 -10.06
C HIS A 31 -1.55 -4.67 -9.58
N THR A 32 -2.07 -4.63 -8.35
CA THR A 32 -2.66 -3.48 -7.67
C THR A 32 -2.08 -3.34 -6.25
N CYS A 33 -2.41 -2.25 -5.58
CA CYS A 33 -2.13 -2.04 -4.16
C CYS A 33 -2.60 -3.24 -3.32
N ARG A 34 -1.72 -3.73 -2.44
CA ARG A 34 -1.90 -4.95 -1.64
C ARG A 34 -2.52 -4.71 -0.26
N ALA A 35 -2.81 -3.46 0.07
CA ALA A 35 -3.48 -3.09 1.31
C ALA A 35 -4.98 -3.45 1.29
N PRO A 36 -5.63 -3.66 2.45
CA PRO A 36 -7.08 -3.83 2.56
C PRO A 36 -7.86 -2.60 2.05
N GLY A 37 -9.13 -2.77 1.68
CA GLY A 37 -10.02 -1.63 1.35
C GLY A 37 -10.23 -1.29 -0.12
N ASP A 38 -10.06 -2.26 -1.04
CA ASP A 38 -10.34 -2.13 -2.47
C ASP A 38 -9.82 -0.84 -3.13
N CYS A 39 -8.52 -0.57 -2.92
CA CYS A 39 -7.88 0.66 -3.38
C CYS A 39 -7.87 0.82 -4.92
N GLY A 40 -7.81 -0.29 -5.66
CA GLY A 40 -7.78 -0.31 -7.12
C GLY A 40 -6.53 0.29 -7.80
N VAL A 41 -5.72 1.08 -7.10
CA VAL A 41 -4.49 1.70 -7.64
C VAL A 41 -3.54 0.64 -8.17
N THR A 42 -3.04 0.84 -9.39
CA THR A 42 -2.18 -0.12 -10.06
C THR A 42 -0.81 -0.20 -9.37
N ALA A 43 -0.17 -1.37 -9.41
CA ALA A 43 1.20 -1.51 -8.91
C ALA A 43 2.21 -0.65 -9.69
N ALA A 44 1.86 -0.22 -10.91
CA ALA A 44 2.66 0.72 -11.69
C ALA A 44 2.75 2.10 -11.02
N GLU A 45 1.64 2.57 -10.44
CA GLU A 45 1.50 3.88 -9.77
C GLU A 45 1.76 3.80 -8.26
N ALA A 46 1.71 2.60 -7.68
CA ALA A 46 2.01 2.38 -6.27
C ALA A 46 3.52 2.42 -5.95
N ASP A 47 3.81 2.76 -4.69
CA ASP A 47 5.13 2.57 -4.08
C ASP A 47 5.42 1.07 -3.91
N LEU A 48 6.70 0.71 -3.87
CA LEU A 48 7.14 -0.60 -3.42
C LEU A 48 7.60 -0.47 -1.97
N ASP A 49 6.70 -0.85 -1.07
CA ASP A 49 6.89 -0.70 0.38
C ASP A 49 7.60 -1.92 0.96
N HIS A 50 8.55 -1.68 1.87
CA HIS A 50 9.27 -2.70 2.59
C HIS A 50 8.45 -3.23 3.77
N ASP A 51 8.06 -4.50 3.79
CA ASP A 51 7.25 -5.08 4.87
C ASP A 51 7.94 -4.94 6.24
N THR A 52 9.16 -5.45 6.34
CA THR A 52 10.15 -5.12 7.37
C THR A 52 10.99 -3.95 6.90
N ALA A 53 10.99 -2.86 7.67
CA ALA A 53 11.70 -1.62 7.34
C ALA A 53 13.14 -1.87 6.89
N TYR A 54 13.55 -1.18 5.83
CA TYR A 54 14.86 -1.37 5.23
C TYR A 54 15.99 -1.15 6.24
N GLN A 55 16.99 -2.02 6.22
CA GLN A 55 18.19 -1.90 7.03
C GLN A 55 19.43 -1.94 6.13
N PRO A 56 20.29 -0.90 6.18
CA PRO A 56 21.55 -0.89 5.43
C PRO A 56 22.39 -2.14 5.73
N GLY A 57 22.81 -2.83 4.66
CA GLY A 57 23.64 -4.04 4.77
C GLY A 57 22.87 -5.33 5.07
N ALA A 58 21.55 -5.27 5.31
CA ALA A 58 20.73 -6.47 5.41
C ALA A 58 20.63 -7.19 4.07
N GLN A 59 20.73 -8.52 4.12
CA GLN A 59 20.69 -9.38 2.93
C GLN A 59 19.45 -10.28 2.89
N THR A 60 18.70 -10.37 4.00
CA THR A 60 17.51 -11.22 4.10
C THR A 60 16.26 -10.35 4.30
N PRO A 61 15.08 -10.84 3.88
CA PRO A 61 13.80 -10.16 4.12
C PRO A 61 13.60 -9.80 5.59
N ALA A 62 13.75 -10.79 6.48
CA ALA A 62 13.52 -10.65 7.91
C ALA A 62 14.47 -9.66 8.61
N ALA A 63 15.62 -9.37 8.00
CA ALA A 63 16.57 -8.38 8.51
C ALA A 63 16.36 -6.98 7.91
N GLY A 64 15.37 -6.78 7.03
CA GLY A 64 15.14 -5.50 6.34
C GLY A 64 15.90 -5.35 5.02
N GLY A 65 16.28 -6.46 4.37
CA GLY A 65 16.89 -6.41 3.04
C GLY A 65 15.87 -6.03 1.96
N THR A 66 16.32 -5.37 0.89
CA THR A 66 15.48 -5.13 -0.29
C THR A 66 15.36 -6.43 -1.07
N HIS A 67 14.22 -7.11 -0.93
CA HIS A 67 13.97 -8.46 -1.42
C HIS A 67 12.50 -8.61 -1.85
N PRO A 68 12.13 -9.42 -2.87
CA PRO A 68 10.73 -9.58 -3.29
C PRO A 68 9.76 -10.00 -2.18
N GLN A 69 10.22 -10.83 -1.23
CA GLN A 69 9.46 -11.26 -0.04
C GLN A 69 9.41 -10.21 1.09
N ASN A 70 10.15 -9.11 0.94
CA ASN A 70 10.07 -7.96 1.83
C ASN A 70 9.47 -6.75 1.12
N LEU A 71 8.92 -6.90 -0.07
CA LEU A 71 8.40 -5.79 -0.87
C LEU A 71 6.98 -6.11 -1.30
N HIS A 72 6.11 -5.11 -1.26
CA HIS A 72 4.78 -5.19 -1.85
C HIS A 72 4.32 -3.83 -2.40
N ALA A 73 3.43 -3.87 -3.38
CA ALA A 73 2.82 -2.66 -3.92
C ALA A 73 1.87 -2.04 -2.87
N ALA A 74 2.12 -0.78 -2.50
CA ALA A 74 1.26 -0.02 -1.61
C ALA A 74 1.00 1.37 -2.20
N HIS A 75 -0.28 1.73 -2.33
CA HIS A 75 -0.65 3.11 -2.66
C HIS A 75 -0.07 4.06 -1.60
N ARG A 76 0.34 5.27 -2.00
CA ARG A 76 1.02 6.24 -1.12
C ARG A 76 0.32 6.41 0.23
N GLY A 77 -1.00 6.60 0.24
CA GLY A 77 -1.77 6.72 1.50
C GLY A 77 -1.68 5.47 2.38
N HIS A 78 -1.74 4.26 1.80
CA HIS A 78 -1.61 3.00 2.55
C HIS A 78 -0.18 2.74 3.03
N HIS A 79 0.82 3.13 2.25
CA HIS A 79 2.22 3.11 2.66
C HIS A 79 2.40 4.03 3.88
N GLN A 80 1.86 5.25 3.85
CA GLN A 80 1.92 6.17 4.99
C GLN A 80 1.18 5.65 6.22
N ALA A 81 0.03 4.98 6.05
CA ALA A 81 -0.67 4.33 7.16
C ALA A 81 0.21 3.30 7.89
N LYS A 82 1.05 2.58 7.14
CA LYS A 82 2.01 1.63 7.69
C LYS A 82 3.23 2.33 8.30
N THR A 83 3.81 3.31 7.61
CA THR A 83 4.94 4.10 8.12
C THR A 83 4.59 4.81 9.43
N GLY A 84 3.37 5.35 9.53
CA GLY A 84 2.80 5.92 10.75
C GLY A 84 2.37 4.90 11.81
N ARG A 85 2.55 3.59 11.56
CA ARG A 85 2.25 2.47 12.47
C ARG A 85 0.77 2.31 12.86
N PHE A 86 -0.16 3.01 12.21
CA PHE A 86 -1.59 2.76 12.36
C PHE A 86 -1.95 1.38 11.89
N TRP A 87 -1.37 1.00 10.77
CA TRP A 87 -1.44 -0.35 10.24
C TRP A 87 -0.06 -0.97 10.35
N THR A 88 -0.04 -2.29 10.55
CA THR A 88 1.19 -3.08 10.44
C THR A 88 0.93 -4.23 9.49
N SER A 89 1.98 -4.67 8.79
CA SER A 89 1.94 -5.77 7.86
C SER A 89 2.95 -6.85 8.26
N GLU A 90 2.64 -8.07 7.83
CA GLU A 90 3.52 -9.23 7.89
C GLU A 90 3.33 -10.00 6.59
N GLN A 91 4.33 -9.94 5.71
CA GLN A 91 4.34 -10.66 4.45
C GLN A 91 4.88 -12.08 4.64
N HIS A 92 4.11 -13.06 4.16
CA HIS A 92 4.42 -14.48 4.25
C HIS A 92 5.16 -14.99 3.02
N GLU A 93 5.70 -16.21 3.09
CA GLU A 93 6.46 -16.83 1.99
C GLU A 93 5.66 -16.99 0.69
N ASP A 94 4.33 -17.19 0.81
CA ASP A 94 3.39 -17.26 -0.31
C ASP A 94 2.97 -15.87 -0.85
N ALA A 95 3.62 -14.82 -0.35
CA ALA A 95 3.34 -13.41 -0.62
C ALA A 95 1.93 -12.93 -0.22
N SER A 96 1.18 -13.72 0.57
CA SER A 96 0.06 -13.20 1.33
C SER A 96 0.57 -12.20 2.38
N ILE A 97 -0.25 -11.21 2.71
CA ILE A 97 0.10 -10.19 3.70
C ILE A 97 -0.97 -10.18 4.76
N THR A 98 -0.56 -10.46 6.00
CA THR A 98 -1.40 -10.20 7.16
C THR A 98 -1.27 -8.74 7.52
N TRP A 99 -2.37 -8.02 7.46
CA TRP A 99 -2.51 -6.66 7.96
C TRP A 99 -3.16 -6.67 9.34
N ARG A 100 -2.61 -5.88 10.26
CA ARG A 100 -3.33 -5.42 11.44
C ARG A 100 -3.68 -3.96 11.20
N THR A 101 -4.97 -3.70 11.05
CA THR A 101 -5.52 -2.36 10.95
C THR A 101 -5.94 -1.89 12.35
N LEU A 102 -6.49 -0.68 12.47
CA LEU A 102 -6.89 -0.09 13.76
C LEU A 102 -7.90 -0.93 14.56
N THR A 103 -8.68 -1.77 13.88
CA THR A 103 -9.81 -2.49 14.48
C THR A 103 -9.79 -4.01 14.25
N ARG A 104 -8.91 -4.52 13.38
CA ARG A 104 -8.95 -5.94 12.97
C ARG A 104 -7.64 -6.45 12.39
N ARG A 105 -7.57 -7.78 12.27
CA ARG A 105 -6.54 -8.50 11.51
C ARG A 105 -7.18 -9.08 10.25
N VAL A 106 -6.59 -8.83 9.09
CA VAL A 106 -7.05 -9.35 7.80
C VAL A 106 -5.89 -9.76 6.91
N THR A 107 -6.14 -10.64 5.94
CA THR A 107 -5.10 -11.14 5.03
C THR A 107 -5.45 -10.79 3.58
N THR A 108 -4.49 -10.26 2.84
CA THR A 108 -4.61 -10.04 1.38
C THR A 108 -3.69 -11.03 0.64
N THR A 109 -4.10 -11.52 -0.53
CA THR A 109 -3.36 -12.52 -1.32
C THR A 109 -3.01 -11.98 -2.70
N PRO A 110 -1.84 -12.31 -3.29
CA PRO A 110 -1.40 -11.77 -4.58
C PRO A 110 -2.46 -11.86 -5.67
N PHE A 111 -2.29 -11.07 -6.73
CA PHE A 111 -3.19 -11.13 -7.87
C PHE A 111 -3.09 -12.50 -8.55
N ASP A 112 -4.22 -13.17 -8.76
CA ASP A 112 -4.28 -14.42 -9.52
C ASP A 112 -4.47 -14.08 -11.00
N HIS A 113 -3.41 -14.19 -11.79
CA HIS A 113 -3.43 -13.94 -13.24
C HIS A 113 -4.29 -14.93 -14.03
N HIS A 114 -4.63 -16.09 -13.45
CA HIS A 114 -5.49 -17.07 -14.08
C HIS A 114 -6.97 -16.86 -13.76
N ARG A 115 -7.28 -16.15 -12.66
CA ARG A 115 -8.63 -15.85 -12.19
C ARG A 115 -8.72 -14.42 -11.66
N PRO A 116 -8.53 -13.42 -12.53
CA PRO A 116 -8.56 -12.01 -12.13
C PRO A 116 -9.88 -11.60 -11.47
N GLU A 117 -10.99 -12.24 -11.84
CA GLU A 117 -12.31 -12.04 -11.26
C GLU A 117 -12.44 -12.46 -9.79
N ASP A 118 -11.57 -13.37 -9.33
CA ASP A 118 -11.57 -13.86 -7.95
C ASP A 118 -10.73 -12.94 -7.03
N HIS A 119 -10.00 -11.97 -7.59
CA HIS A 119 -9.19 -11.05 -6.80
C HIS A 119 -10.07 -10.01 -6.09
N SER A 120 -10.35 -10.25 -4.81
CA SER A 120 -11.10 -9.33 -3.96
C SER A 120 -10.37 -9.13 -2.62
N PRO A 121 -9.57 -8.06 -2.47
CA PRO A 121 -8.97 -7.71 -1.19
C PRO A 121 -10.05 -7.48 -0.13
N PRO A 122 -9.87 -7.96 1.12
CA PRO A 122 -10.86 -7.73 2.16
C PRO A 122 -11.04 -6.23 2.44
N ALA A 123 -12.27 -5.73 2.35
CA ALA A 123 -12.61 -4.36 2.73
C ALA A 123 -12.37 -4.14 4.22
N VAL A 124 -11.74 -3.03 4.65
CA VAL A 124 -11.55 -2.58 6.06
C VAL A 124 -12.83 -2.56 6.89
N SER A 125 -12.76 -2.44 8.22
CA SER A 125 -13.99 -2.40 9.04
C SER A 125 -14.82 -1.16 8.72
N TRP A 126 -16.14 -1.23 8.93
CA TRP A 126 -17.00 -0.05 8.76
C TRP A 126 -16.55 1.15 9.62
N ALA A 127 -16.05 0.88 10.84
CA ALA A 127 -15.54 1.92 11.71
C ALA A 127 -14.26 2.58 11.17
N GLU A 128 -13.38 1.81 10.53
CA GLU A 128 -12.19 2.37 9.85
C GLU A 128 -12.58 3.19 8.62
N GLN A 129 -13.51 2.67 7.80
CA GLN A 129 -14.01 3.37 6.60
C GLN A 129 -14.61 4.74 6.93
N ARG A 130 -15.25 4.87 8.10
CA ARG A 130 -16.01 6.07 8.47
C ARG A 130 -15.31 6.96 9.48
N PHE A 131 -14.45 6.41 10.32
CA PHE A 131 -13.81 7.15 11.42
C PHE A 131 -12.30 6.97 11.45
N GLY A 132 -11.69 6.50 10.36
CA GLY A 132 -10.27 6.14 10.29
C GLY A 132 -9.31 7.17 10.89
N ILE A 133 -9.41 8.44 10.47
CA ILE A 133 -8.58 9.54 11.01
C ILE A 133 -8.84 9.76 12.51
N HIS A 134 -10.11 9.75 12.93
CA HIS A 134 -10.47 9.89 14.34
C HIS A 134 -9.92 8.74 15.20
N LEU A 135 -10.01 7.51 14.71
CA LEU A 135 -9.45 6.33 15.37
C LEU A 135 -7.92 6.42 15.46
N ALA A 136 -7.24 6.84 14.39
CA ALA A 136 -5.80 7.05 14.38
C ALA A 136 -5.36 8.08 15.45
N LEU A 137 -6.05 9.21 15.55
CA LEU A 137 -5.79 10.27 16.53
C LEU A 137 -6.06 9.86 17.99
N THR A 138 -6.91 8.86 18.23
CA THR A 138 -7.11 8.33 19.59
C THR A 138 -5.96 7.44 20.08
N GLN A 139 -5.24 6.79 19.15
CA GLN A 139 -4.08 5.97 19.50
C GLN A 139 -2.80 6.82 19.61
N GLU A 140 -2.64 7.80 18.71
CA GLU A 140 -1.46 8.68 18.67
C GLU A 140 -1.91 10.15 18.72
N PRO A 141 -2.17 10.73 19.92
CA PRO A 141 -2.75 12.06 20.05
C PRO A 141 -1.81 13.19 19.60
N ASP A 142 -0.50 12.95 19.62
CA ASP A 142 0.53 13.88 19.19
C ASP A 142 0.85 13.79 17.69
N LEU A 143 0.03 13.05 16.92
CA LEU A 143 0.29 12.88 15.51
C LEU A 143 0.13 14.20 14.77
N HIS A 144 1.27 14.77 14.38
CA HIS A 144 1.34 16.03 13.65
C HIS A 144 0.50 16.01 12.37
N ARG A 145 -0.30 17.07 12.19
CA ARG A 145 -1.25 17.29 11.08
C ARG A 145 -0.69 17.06 9.66
N SER A 146 0.63 17.10 9.46
CA SER A 146 1.23 16.91 8.13
C SER A 146 1.25 15.46 7.65
N VAL A 147 1.13 14.47 8.54
CA VAL A 147 0.93 13.07 8.10
C VAL A 147 -0.43 12.92 7.42
N PHE A 148 -1.41 13.73 7.82
CA PHE A 148 -2.78 13.63 7.31
C PHE A 148 -3.00 14.29 5.96
N THR A 149 -2.26 15.34 5.60
CA THR A 149 -2.31 15.92 4.25
C THR A 149 -1.83 14.95 3.16
N ASP A 150 -0.98 13.98 3.52
CA ASP A 150 -0.57 12.86 2.65
C ASP A 150 -1.51 11.64 2.75
N ILE A 151 -2.36 11.58 3.80
CA ILE A 151 -3.37 10.52 4.05
C ILE A 151 -4.75 10.92 3.51
N ASP A 152 -5.01 12.16 3.08
CA ASP A 152 -6.25 12.50 2.37
C ASP A 152 -6.46 11.63 1.11
N ASP A 153 -5.38 11.04 0.58
CA ASP A 153 -5.36 10.01 -0.46
C ASP A 153 -5.85 8.61 0.02
N MET A 154 -6.11 8.44 1.31
CA MET A 154 -6.78 7.27 1.86
C MET A 154 -8.28 7.41 1.70
N HIS A 155 -8.81 6.98 0.55
CA HIS A 155 -10.25 6.73 0.37
C HIS A 155 -10.86 5.81 1.46
N VAL A 156 -10.01 5.13 2.23
CA VAL A 156 -10.35 4.22 3.32
C VAL A 156 -10.43 4.91 4.70
N LEU A 157 -9.86 6.11 4.90
CA LEU A 157 -9.95 6.85 6.18
C LEU A 157 -10.60 8.23 6.06
N THR A 158 -11.00 8.64 4.86
CA THR A 158 -11.73 9.89 4.64
C THR A 158 -13.21 9.71 4.95
N ASP A 159 -13.83 10.75 5.52
CA ASP A 159 -15.27 10.77 5.84
C ASP A 159 -16.11 10.54 4.58
N VAL A 160 -16.57 9.31 4.33
CA VAL A 160 -17.66 9.04 3.38
C VAL A 160 -18.98 9.39 4.03
N ALA A 161 -19.30 10.69 4.02
CA ALA A 161 -20.65 11.19 4.20
C ALA A 161 -21.29 11.41 2.82
N GLU A 162 -21.60 10.34 2.10
CA GLU A 162 -22.66 10.40 1.09
C GLU A 162 -23.66 9.27 1.36
N GLU A 163 -24.83 9.66 1.86
CA GLU A 163 -25.99 8.80 2.02
C GLU A 163 -26.42 8.30 0.64
N HIS A 164 -26.33 6.99 0.42
CA HIS A 164 -26.83 6.35 -0.80
C HIS A 164 -28.37 6.36 -0.78
N GLU A 165 -28.98 7.23 -1.56
CA GLU A 165 -30.41 7.20 -1.86
C GLU A 165 -30.69 6.20 -3.01
N PRO A 166 -31.73 5.35 -2.94
CA PRO A 166 -31.88 4.25 -3.89
C PRO A 166 -32.56 4.70 -5.20
N HIS A 167 -31.97 4.23 -6.31
CA HIS A 167 -32.49 4.17 -7.68
C HIS A 167 -32.50 5.45 -8.54
N ARG A 168 -31.57 5.49 -9.53
CA ARG A 168 -31.96 5.73 -10.93
C ARG A 168 -30.95 5.11 -11.91
N ARG A 169 -31.45 4.29 -12.84
CA ARG A 169 -30.68 3.82 -14.00
C ARG A 169 -30.31 5.03 -14.85
N GLN A 170 -29.02 5.31 -15.02
CA GLN A 170 -28.57 6.17 -16.12
C GLN A 170 -27.23 5.68 -16.69
N THR A 171 -27.31 5.40 -17.97
CA THR A 171 -26.26 5.01 -18.90
C THR A 171 -25.21 6.11 -19.07
N GLY A 172 -23.92 5.73 -19.08
CA GLY A 172 -22.87 6.48 -19.77
C GLY A 172 -21.85 7.19 -18.86
N ARG A 173 -20.58 6.83 -19.09
CA ARG A 173 -19.31 7.43 -18.60
C ARG A 173 -19.09 7.40 -17.08
N ILE A 174 -18.25 6.46 -16.66
CA ILE A 174 -17.48 6.55 -15.42
C ILE A 174 -16.62 7.83 -15.52
N GLN A 175 -16.95 8.85 -14.74
CA GLN A 175 -16.05 9.98 -14.47
C GLN A 175 -15.15 9.58 -13.31
N ILE A 176 -13.90 9.25 -13.65
CA ILE A 176 -12.81 9.13 -12.68
C ILE A 176 -12.46 10.55 -12.27
N PHE A 177 -12.72 10.94 -11.03
CA PHE A 177 -12.25 12.21 -10.49
C PHE A 177 -10.72 12.15 -10.37
N ARG A 178 -10.03 12.83 -11.30
CA ARG A 178 -8.59 13.12 -11.18
C ARG A 178 -8.44 14.35 -10.30
N CYS A 179 -8.04 14.15 -9.06
CA CYS A 179 -7.73 15.22 -8.11
C CYS A 179 -6.21 15.40 -8.00
N TYR A 180 -5.53 15.74 -9.10
CA TYR A 180 -4.13 16.12 -9.05
C TYR A 180 -3.83 17.17 -10.13
N ASP A 181 -4.25 18.40 -9.85
CA ASP A 181 -3.63 19.57 -10.44
C ASP A 181 -3.32 20.51 -9.25
N ASP A 182 -2.04 20.89 -9.10
CA ASP A 182 -1.54 22.02 -8.30
C ASP A 182 -0.87 21.82 -6.93
N ILE A 183 -0.66 20.60 -6.41
CA ILE A 183 0.18 20.43 -5.20
C ILE A 183 1.62 20.05 -5.59
N ARG A 184 2.54 21.02 -5.50
CA ARG A 184 3.98 20.75 -5.43
C ARG A 184 4.37 20.53 -3.98
N VAL A 185 4.63 19.27 -3.61
CA VAL A 185 5.22 18.91 -2.32
C VAL A 185 6.72 19.12 -2.42
N GLU A 186 7.24 20.14 -1.73
CA GLU A 186 8.68 20.31 -1.52
C GLU A 186 9.12 19.47 -0.32
N TYR A 187 10.05 18.54 -0.56
CA TYR A 187 10.67 17.77 0.52
C TYR A 187 11.82 18.59 1.13
N PRO A 188 11.95 18.64 2.46
CA PRO A 188 13.15 19.16 3.08
C PRO A 188 14.35 18.26 2.74
N GLU A 189 15.44 18.86 2.27
CA GLU A 189 16.74 18.21 2.10
C GLU A 189 17.52 18.27 3.42
N PRO A 190 18.08 17.15 3.94
CA PRO A 190 17.94 15.78 3.45
C PRO A 190 16.60 15.16 3.87
N PRO A 191 16.12 14.11 3.16
CA PRO A 191 14.93 13.38 3.58
C PRO A 191 15.10 12.89 5.03
N PRO A 192 14.02 12.93 5.83
CA PRO A 192 14.06 12.39 7.19
C PRO A 192 14.51 10.92 7.14
N PRO A 193 15.25 10.45 8.16
CA PRO A 193 15.77 9.09 8.18
C PRO A 193 14.61 8.10 8.39
N PHE A 194 14.03 7.64 7.29
CA PHE A 194 13.23 6.42 7.21
C PHE A 194 13.27 5.87 5.78
#